data_AF-A0A3P3EM40-F1
#
_entry.id   AF-A0A3P3EM40-F1
#
_cell.length_a   1.000
_cell.length_b   1.000
_cell.length_c   1.000
_cell.angle_alpha   90.00
_cell.angle_beta   90.00
_cell.angle_gamma   90.00
#
_symmetry.space_group_name_H-M   'P 1'
#
loop_
_entity.id
_entity.type
_entity.pdbx_description
1 polymer ?
#
loop_
_entity_poly.entity_id
_entity_poly.type
_entity_poly.pdbx_seq_one_letter_code
_entity_poly.pdbx_strand_id
1 'polypeptide(L)' 'MSEPPIEEEIAEMARRAGELAEGEPLRPTLLLFADMVAGRCAQIGDQYGDWDRNAGDHIRAVMHGFPALMPKPRASD' A
#
# COMPACT_ATOMS: atom_id res chain seq x y z
N MET A 1 9.64 17.04 -0.83
CA MET A 1 9.46 16.43 0.51
C MET A 1 9.43 14.94 0.28
N SER A 2 10.21 14.15 1.01
CA SER A 2 10.14 12.69 0.94
C SER A 2 8.76 12.25 1.41
N GLU A 3 8.15 11.26 0.73
CA GLU A 3 6.93 10.62 1.27
C GLU A 3 7.27 9.98 2.63
N PRO A 4 6.37 10.06 3.61
CA PRO A 4 6.57 9.42 4.89
C PRO A 4 6.64 7.89 4.72
N PRO A 5 7.33 7.17 5.61
CA PRO A 5 7.28 5.71 5.64
C PRO A 5 5.84 5.21 5.71
N ILE A 6 5.54 4.12 4.99
CA ILE A 6 4.20 3.54 4.94
C ILE A 6 3.66 3.20 6.34
N GLU A 7 4.54 2.84 7.28
CA GLU A 7 4.14 2.57 8.67
C GLU A 7 3.60 3.83 9.39
N GLU A 8 4.12 5.02 9.08
CA GLU A 8 3.62 6.29 9.63
C GLU A 8 2.23 6.61 9.08
N GLU A 9 2.01 6.39 7.78
CA GLU A 9 0.69 6.56 7.16
C GLU A 9 -0.35 5.59 7.75
N ILE A 10 0.01 4.32 7.91
CA ILE A 10 -0.86 3.30 8.53
C ILE A 10 -1.19 3.69 9.98
N ALA A 11 -0.22 4.17 10.75
CA ALA A 11 -0.45 4.63 12.11
C ALA A 11 -1.42 5.83 12.16
N GLU A 12 -1.27 6.79 11.23
CA GLU A 12 -2.20 7.92 11.14
C GLU A 12 -3.61 7.49 10.75
N MET A 13 -3.74 6.59 9.77
CA MET A 13 -5.03 6.00 9.39
C MET A 13 -5.69 5.28 10.56
N ALA A 14 -4.93 4.49 11.32
CA ALA A 14 -5.43 3.77 12.48
C ALA A 14 -5.96 4.70 13.57
N ARG A 15 -5.28 5.84 13.82
CA ARG A 15 -5.76 6.87 14.76
C ARG A 15 -7.07 7.50 14.29
N ARG A 16 -7.15 7.87 13.01
CA ARG A 16 -8.38 8.44 12.43
C ARG A 16 -9.55 7.46 12.51
N ALA A 17 -9.29 6.15 12.41
CA ALA A 17 -10.29 5.10 12.56
C ALA A 17 -10.67 4.78 14.02
N GLY A 18 -9.95 5.32 15.00
CA GLY A 18 -10.15 5.02 16.43
C GLY A 18 -9.55 3.69 16.89
N GLU A 19 -8.77 3.02 16.03
CA GLU A 19 -8.10 1.75 16.33
C GLU A 19 -6.78 1.94 17.11
N LEU A 20 -6.23 3.17 17.09
CA LEU A 20 -4.99 3.53 17.78
C LEU A 20 -5.19 4.86 18.52
N ALA A 21 -4.75 4.94 19.77
CA ALA A 21 -4.77 6.19 20.52
C ALA A 21 -3.67 7.17 20.04
N GLU A 22 -3.82 8.45 20.39
CA GLU A 22 -2.77 9.45 20.14
C GLU A 22 -1.49 9.08 20.89
N GLY A 23 -0.35 9.07 20.17
CA GLY A 23 0.95 8.69 20.73
C GLY A 23 1.14 7.19 21.01
N GLU A 24 0.11 6.35 20.84
CA GLU A 24 0.28 4.89 20.96
C GLU A 24 1.14 4.37 19.79
N PRO A 25 2.12 3.48 20.06
CA PRO A 25 2.93 2.87 19.00
C PRO A 25 2.09 1.92 18.15
N LEU A 26 2.40 1.83 16.86
CA LEU A 26 1.71 0.92 15.95
C LEU A 26 1.89 -0.53 16.41
N ARG A 27 0.79 -1.20 16.77
CA ARG A 27 0.81 -2.59 17.23
C ARG A 27 1.18 -3.52 16.06
N PRO A 28 2.07 -4.51 16.24
CA PRO A 28 2.46 -5.43 15.16
C PRO A 28 1.27 -6.17 14.52
N THR A 29 0.25 -6.50 15.31
CA THR A 29 -0.97 -7.15 14.80
C THR A 29 -1.81 -6.26 13.91
N LEU A 30 -1.81 -4.94 14.16
CA LEU A 30 -2.53 -3.97 13.33
C LEU A 30 -1.82 -3.75 11.99
N LEU A 31 -0.48 -3.69 12.02
CA LEU A 31 0.35 -3.65 10.81
C LEU A 31 0.14 -4.90 9.95
N LEU A 32 0.19 -6.09 10.56
CA LEU A 32 -0.07 -7.35 9.85
C LEU A 32 -1.48 -7.38 9.23
N PHE A 33 -2.48 -6.86 9.94
CA PHE A 33 -3.84 -6.76 9.41
C PHE A 33 -3.91 -5.82 8.20
N ALA A 34 -3.27 -4.65 8.27
CA ALA A 34 -3.19 -3.71 7.15
C ALA A 34 -2.52 -4.35 5.92
N ASP A 35 -1.43 -5.10 6.12
CA ASP A 35 -0.77 -5.86 5.06
C ASP A 35 -1.69 -6.91 4.42
N MET A 36 -2.46 -7.65 5.22
CA MET A 36 -3.43 -8.63 4.71
C MET A 36 -4.54 -7.97 3.88
N VAL A 37 -5.02 -6.80 4.31
CA VAL A 37 -6.02 -6.03 3.56
C VAL A 37 -5.42 -5.53 2.23
N ALA A 38 -4.23 -4.93 2.26
CA ALA A 38 -3.52 -4.48 1.07
C ALA A 38 -3.27 -5.63 0.09
N GLY A 39 -2.86 -6.80 0.59
CA GLY A 39 -2.68 -8.01 -0.21
C GLY A 39 -3.97 -8.46 -0.91
N ARG A 40 -5.13 -8.38 -0.23
CA ARG A 40 -6.44 -8.65 -0.85
C ARG A 40 -6.78 -7.63 -1.92
N CYS A 41 -6.53 -6.34 -1.67
CA CYS A 41 -6.71 -5.30 -2.67
C CYS A 41 -5.83 -5.53 -3.91
N ALA A 42 -4.58 -5.98 -3.72
CA ALA A 42 -3.70 -6.31 -4.82
C ALA A 42 -4.23 -7.48 -5.66
N GLN A 43 -4.72 -8.54 -5.01
CA GLN A 43 -5.34 -9.68 -5.70
C GLN A 43 -6.60 -9.30 -6.49
N ILE A 44 -7.40 -8.37 -5.95
CA ILE A 44 -8.53 -7.80 -6.70
C ILE A 44 -8.00 -7.02 -7.90
N GLY A 45 -6.98 -6.17 -7.70
CA GLY A 45 -6.35 -5.38 -8.76
C GLY A 45 -5.84 -6.23 -9.93
N ASP A 46 -5.29 -7.42 -9.66
CA ASP A 46 -4.87 -8.36 -10.69
C ASP A 46 -6.00 -8.78 -11.64
N GLN A 47 -7.25 -8.81 -11.16
CA GLN A 47 -8.42 -9.21 -11.96
C GLN A 47 -8.89 -8.10 -12.91
N TYR A 48 -8.49 -6.86 -12.65
CA TYR A 48 -8.87 -5.68 -13.44
C TYR A 48 -7.69 -5.08 -14.22
N GLY A 49 -6.52 -5.73 -14.19
CA GLY A 49 -5.34 -5.29 -14.91
C GLY A 49 -5.49 -5.49 -16.42
N ASP A 50 -5.22 -4.44 -17.19
CA ASP A 50 -4.94 -4.56 -18.63
C ASP A 50 -3.43 -4.82 -18.81
N TRP A 51 -3.01 -5.33 -19.97
CA TRP A 51 -1.63 -5.81 -20.20
C TRP A 51 -0.52 -4.83 -19.80
N ASP A 52 -0.80 -3.53 -19.84
CA ASP A 52 0.16 -2.45 -19.51
C ASP A 52 -0.02 -1.83 -18.12
N ARG A 53 -1.10 -2.14 -17.38
CA ARG A 53 -1.45 -1.50 -16.11
C ARG A 53 -2.19 -2.44 -15.17
N ASN A 54 -1.46 -3.02 -14.23
CA ASN A 54 -2.01 -3.80 -13.14
C ASN A 54 -2.01 -3.01 -11.82
N ALA A 55 -3.19 -2.73 -11.27
CA ALA A 55 -3.33 -2.05 -9.97
C ALA A 55 -2.75 -2.88 -8.82
N GLY A 56 -2.76 -4.21 -8.92
CA GLY A 56 -2.15 -5.11 -7.94
C GLY A 56 -0.63 -4.97 -7.87
N ASP A 57 0.03 -4.83 -9.02
CA ASP A 57 1.48 -4.62 -9.07
C ASP A 57 1.90 -3.26 -8.49
N HIS A 58 1.08 -2.22 -8.71
CA HIS A 58 1.29 -0.92 -8.06
C HIS A 58 1.18 -1.06 -6.53
N ILE A 59 0.13 -1.71 -6.02
CA ILE A 59 -0.05 -1.90 -4.57
C ILE A 59 1.15 -2.65 -3.98
N ARG A 60 1.62 -3.72 -4.63
CA ARG A 60 2.82 -4.46 -4.18
C ARG A 60 4.09 -3.60 -4.22
N ALA A 61 4.26 -2.79 -5.27
CA ALA A 61 5.43 -1.95 -5.43
C ALA A 61 5.58 -0.95 -4.28
N VAL A 62 4.48 -0.29 -3.90
CA VAL A 62 4.44 0.69 -2.82
C VAL A 62 4.52 0.03 -1.45
N MET A 63 3.71 -0.99 -1.20
CA MET A 63 3.59 -1.60 0.14
C MET A 63 4.81 -2.45 0.54
N HIS A 64 5.46 -3.11 -0.42
CA HIS A 64 6.53 -4.05 -0.13
C HIS A 64 7.89 -3.62 -0.69
N GLY A 65 7.99 -2.41 -1.23
CA GLY A 65 9.23 -1.87 -1.76
C GLY A 65 9.78 -2.69 -2.93
N PHE A 66 8.94 -3.00 -3.92
CA PHE A 66 9.35 -3.63 -5.18
C PHE A 66 9.26 -2.66 -6.37
N PRO A 67 10.24 -1.73 -6.54
CA PRO A 67 10.19 -0.71 -7.59
C PRO A 67 10.05 -1.25 -9.02
N ALA A 68 10.54 -2.47 -9.25
CA ALA A 68 10.48 -3.14 -10.56
C ALA A 68 9.04 -3.44 -11.03
N LEU A 69 8.06 -3.40 -10.12
CA LEU A 69 6.64 -3.60 -10.41
C LEU A 69 5.90 -2.29 -10.72
N MET A 70 6.57 -1.13 -10.63
CA MET A 70 5.95 0.15 -10.98
C MET A 70 5.59 0.20 -12.48
N PRO A 71 4.43 0.79 -12.84
CA PRO A 71 4.07 0.97 -14.24
C PRO A 71 5.14 1.77 -14.97
N LYS A 72 5.58 1.31 -16.15
CA LYS A 72 6.50 2.08 -16.97
C LYS A 72 5.80 3.34 -17.49
N PRO A 73 6.46 4.51 -17.49
CA PRO A 73 5.93 5.69 -18.16
C PRO A 73 5.68 5.34 -19.62
N ARG A 74 4.50 5.66 -20.13
CA ARG A 74 4.19 5.48 -21.55
C ARG A 74 5.17 6.36 -22.32
N ALA A 75 5.96 5.78 -23.23
CA ALA A 75 6.65 6.59 -24.22
C ALA A 75 5.54 7.34 -24.98
N SER A 76 5.53 8.67 -24.86
CA SER A 76 4.66 9.52 -25.67
C SER A 76 5.06 9.33 -27.12
N ASP A 77 4.17 8.72 -27.92
CA ASP A 77 4.26 8.68 -29.37
C ASP A 77 4.22 10.10 -29.97
#